data_AF-A0A0Q0B576-F1
#
_entry.id   AF-A0A0Q0B576-F1
#
_cell.length_a   1.000
_cell.length_b   1.000
_cell.length_c   1.000
_cell.angle_alpha   90.00
_cell.angle_beta   90.00
_cell.angle_gamma   90.00
#
_symmetry.space_group_name_H-M   'P 1'
#
loop_
_entity.id
_entity.type
_entity.pdbx_description
1 polymer ?
#
loop_
_entity_poly.entity_id
_entity_poly.type
_entity_poly.pdbx_seq_one_letter_code
_entity_poly.pdbx_strand_id
1 'polypeptide(L)' 'MSGWHTHDMGGFDQELTRKELNIPEGYALHAAVAIGKLGDKSTLPEYLQGREVPSPRKPLDELAAEGDFSL' A
#
# COMPACT_ATOMS: atom_id res chain seq x y z
N MET A 1 8.34 18.21 -4.31
CA MET A 1 7.47 17.01 -4.44
C MET A 1 6.35 17.34 -5.41
N SER A 2 6.01 16.42 -6.32
CA SER A 2 5.08 16.67 -7.44
C SER A 2 3.58 16.68 -7.06
N GLY A 3 3.24 16.59 -5.76
CA GLY A 3 1.86 16.61 -5.26
C GLY A 3 1.05 15.33 -5.52
N TRP A 4 1.72 14.24 -5.92
CA TRP A 4 1.11 12.94 -6.16
C TRP A 4 1.33 11.99 -4.98
N HIS A 5 0.33 11.15 -4.75
CA HIS A 5 0.29 10.11 -3.72
C HIS A 5 0.11 8.75 -4.38
N THR A 6 0.65 7.72 -3.74
CA THR A 6 0.51 6.31 -4.13
C THR A 6 -0.02 5.50 -2.96
N HIS A 7 -0.97 4.61 -3.21
CA HIS A 7 -1.45 3.64 -2.23
C HIS A 7 -1.38 2.23 -2.84
N ASP A 8 -0.49 1.41 -2.28
CA ASP A 8 -0.35 0.00 -2.65
C ASP A 8 -1.43 -0.86 -1.96
N MET A 9 -1.96 -1.82 -2.71
CA MET A 9 -3.01 -2.72 -2.25
C MET A 9 -2.66 -4.16 -2.64
N GLY A 10 -2.62 -5.04 -1.65
CA GLY A 10 -2.54 -6.49 -1.86
C GLY A 10 -3.91 -7.18 -1.99
N GLY A 11 -4.98 -6.55 -1.50
CA GLY A 11 -6.34 -7.09 -1.49
C GLY A 11 -7.10 -6.84 -2.79
N PHE A 12 -6.65 -7.42 -3.91
CA PHE A 12 -7.32 -7.34 -5.21
C PHE A 12 -7.48 -8.73 -5.84
N ASP A 13 -8.39 -8.87 -6.79
CA ASP A 13 -8.63 -10.14 -7.49
C ASP A 13 -7.53 -10.37 -8.54
N GLN A 14 -6.56 -11.21 -8.19
CA GLN A 14 -5.41 -11.49 -9.06
C GLN A 14 -5.79 -12.30 -10.30
N GLU A 15 -6.73 -13.26 -10.17
CA GLU A 15 -7.16 -14.11 -11.28
C GLU A 15 -7.95 -13.30 -12.31
N LEU A 16 -8.89 -12.48 -11.84
CA LEU A 16 -9.62 -11.56 -12.70
C LEU A 16 -8.66 -10.56 -13.35
N THR A 17 -7.75 -9.97 -12.58
CA THR A 17 -6.78 -8.99 -13.12
C THR A 17 -5.91 -9.63 -14.20
N ARG A 18 -5.41 -10.85 -13.98
CA ARG A 18 -4.63 -11.60 -14.97
C ARG A 18 -5.43 -11.80 -16.26
N LYS A 19 -6.67 -12.28 -16.13
CA LYS A 19 -7.56 -12.55 -17.26
C LYS A 19 -7.85 -11.28 -18.06
N GLU A 20 -8.29 -10.22 -17.39
CA GLU A 20 -8.76 -9.00 -18.06
C GLU A 20 -7.61 -8.17 -18.65
N LEU A 21 -6.43 -8.19 -18.01
CA LEU A 21 -5.25 -7.49 -18.52
C LEU A 21 -4.36 -8.37 -19.41
N ASN A 22 -4.79 -9.59 -19.72
CA ASN A 22 -4.05 -10.55 -20.56
C ASN A 22 -2.61 -10.79 -20.08
N ILE A 23 -2.41 -10.92 -18.76
CA ILE A 23 -1.08 -11.10 -18.17
C ILE A 23 -0.64 -12.56 -18.35
N PRO A 24 0.49 -12.84 -19.03
CA PRO A 24 0.96 -14.21 -19.25
C PRO A 24 1.26 -14.96 -17.95
N GLU A 25 1.20 -16.28 -18.02
CA GLU A 25 1.74 -17.16 -16.98
C GLU A 25 3.22 -16.85 -16.70
N GLY A 26 3.66 -17.10 -15.47
CA GLY A 26 5.05 -16.83 -15.03
C GLY A 26 5.30 -15.43 -14.47
N TYR A 27 4.34 -14.50 -14.58
CA TYR A 27 4.43 -13.18 -13.93
C TYR A 27 3.69 -13.18 -12.59
N ALA A 28 4.33 -12.73 -11.51
CA ALA A 28 3.68 -12.53 -10.22
C ALA A 28 3.00 -11.15 -10.15
N LEU A 29 1.74 -11.11 -9.71
CA LEU A 29 1.01 -9.86 -9.48
C LEU A 29 1.19 -9.47 -8.00
N HIS A 30 2.12 -8.56 -7.72
CA HIS A 30 2.46 -8.21 -6.33
C HIS A 30 1.48 -7.23 -5.67
N ALA A 31 1.03 -6.21 -6.42
CA ALA A 31 0.18 -5.16 -5.89
C ALA A 31 -0.59 -4.45 -7.02
N ALA A 32 -1.76 -3.92 -6.68
CA ALA A 32 -2.38 -2.84 -7.43
C ALA A 32 -2.04 -1.51 -6.74
N VAL A 33 -1.76 -0.46 -7.52
CA VAL A 33 -1.38 0.86 -6.97
C VAL A 33 -2.36 1.92 -7.45
N ALA A 34 -3.05 2.55 -6.51
CA ALA A 34 -3.82 3.76 -6.79
C ALA A 34 -2.88 4.98 -6.79
N ILE A 35 -2.95 5.81 -7.84
CA ILE A 35 -2.12 7.01 -8.00
C ILE A 35 -3.04 8.21 -8.18
N GLY A 36 -2.85 9.25 -7.37
CA GLY A 36 -3.75 10.40 -7.36
C GLY A 36 -3.19 11.62 -6.63
N LYS A 37 -3.94 12.72 -6.67
CA LYS A 37 -3.72 13.86 -5.78
C LYS A 37 -4.60 13.72 -4.54
N LEU A 38 -4.15 14.24 -3.41
CA LEU A 38 -4.91 14.20 -2.17
C LEU A 38 -6.24 14.96 -2.33
N GLY A 39 -7.34 14.28 -2.01
CA GLY A 39 -8.70 14.84 -2.02
C GLY A 39 -9.12 15.35 -0.64
N ASP A 40 -10.34 15.88 -0.56
CA ASP A 40 -10.95 16.20 0.73
C ASP A 40 -11.37 14.92 1.45
N LYS A 41 -10.79 14.68 2.64
CA LYS A 41 -11.11 13.52 3.48
C LYS A 41 -12.59 13.41 3.83
N SER A 42 -13.35 14.52 3.81
CA SER A 42 -14.79 14.51 4.09
C SER A 42 -15.60 13.68 3.10
N THR A 43 -15.02 13.42 1.91
CA THR A 43 -15.63 12.58 0.85
C THR A 43 -15.49 11.08 1.12
N LEU A 44 -14.65 10.68 2.08
CA LEU A 44 -14.48 9.28 2.46
C LEU A 44 -15.62 8.83 3.39
N PRO A 45 -15.95 7.52 3.40
CA PRO A 45 -16.76 6.92 4.47
C PRO A 45 -16.19 7.26 5.86
N GLU A 46 -17.06 7.50 6.85
CA GLU A 46 -16.69 7.99 8.18
C GLU A 46 -15.55 7.20 8.84
N TYR A 47 -15.57 5.87 8.73
CA TYR A 47 -14.56 4.98 9.30
C TYR A 47 -13.16 5.12 8.65
N LEU A 48 -13.07 5.68 7.43
CA LEU A 48 -11.81 5.96 6.75
C LEU A 48 -11.30 7.39 7.02
N GLN A 49 -12.18 8.34 7.33
CA GLN A 49 -11.78 9.74 7.55
C GLN A 49 -10.75 9.90 8.68
N GLY A 50 -10.94 9.15 9.78
CA GLY A 50 -9.99 9.12 10.91
C GLY A 50 -8.67 8.41 10.60
N ARG A 51 -8.62 7.64 9.51
CA ARG A 51 -7.44 6.88 9.07
C ARG A 51 -6.63 7.61 8.00
N GLU A 52 -7.13 8.72 7.46
CA GLU A 52 -6.46 9.58 6.48
C GLU A 52 -5.38 10.45 7.16
N VAL A 53 -4.47 9.79 7.88
CA VAL A 53 -3.31 10.36 8.57
C VAL A 53 -2.11 9.46 8.32
N PRO A 54 -0.87 10.00 8.27
CA PRO A 54 0.32 9.19 8.11
C PRO A 54 0.44 8.11 9.19
N SER A 55 0.76 6.88 8.79
CA SER A 55 0.95 5.79 9.74
C SER A 55 2.22 5.99 10.58
N PRO A 56 2.21 5.61 11.86
CA PRO A 56 3.42 5.62 12.68
C PRO A 56 4.41 4.55 12.17
N ARG A 57 5.64 4.60 12.71
CA ARG A 57 6.63 3.54 12.53
C ARG A 57 6.95 2.93 13.89
N LYS A 58 7.32 1.66 13.90
CA LYS A 58 7.95 1.04 15.07
C LYS A 58 9.26 1.76 15.40
N PRO A 59 9.63 1.85 16.68
CA PRO A 59 10.97 2.23 17.11
C PRO A 59 12.06 1.40 16.39
N LEU A 60 13.23 2.01 16.16
CA LEU A 60 14.30 1.36 15.40
C LEU A 60 14.91 0.17 16.15
N ASP A 61 15.00 0.25 17.48
CA ASP A 61 15.47 -0.80 18.38
C ASP A 61 14.55 -2.03 18.41
N GLU A 62 13.31 -1.94 17.92
CA GLU A 62 12.45 -3.11 17.65
C GLU A 62 12.73 -3.78 16.29
N LEU A 63 13.49 -3.13 15.40
CA LEU A 63 13.63 -3.54 13.99
C LEU A 63 15.08 -3.81 13.56
N ALA A 64 16.08 -3.34 14.32
CA ALA A 64 17.48 -3.46 13.97
C ALA A 64 18.34 -3.83 15.19
N ALA A 65 19.11 -4.92 15.07
CA ALA A 65 20.14 -5.33 16.03
C ALA A 65 21.50 -5.38 15.34
N GLU A 66 22.57 -5.16 16.12
CA GLU A 66 23.94 -5.26 15.65
C GLU A 66 24.46 -6.69 15.79
N GLY A 67 25.09 -7.21 14.72
CA GLY A 67 25.78 -8.50 14.74
C GLY A 67 24.84 -9.69 14.54
N ASP A 68 24.11 -10.08 15.58
CA ASP A 68 23.25 -11.26 15.57
C ASP A 68 21.75 -10.91 15.50
N PHE A 69 20.92 -11.94 15.35
CA PHE A 69 19.47 -11.80 15.26
C PHE A 69 18.85 -11.75 16.67
N SER A 70 19.29 -10.80 17.49
CA SER A 70 18.86 -10.64 18.90
C SER A 70 17.65 -9.72 19.09
N LEU A 71 16.91 -9.44 18.02
CA LEU A 71 15.63 -8.73 18.03
C LEU A 71 14.50 -9.54 18.68
#